data_AF-A0A4R4K4F7-F1
#
_entry.id   AF-A0A4R4K4F7-F1
#
_cell.length_a   1.000
_cell.length_b   1.000
_cell.length_c   1.000
_cell.angle_alpha   90.00
_cell.angle_beta   90.00
_cell.angle_gamma   90.00
#
_symmetry.space_group_name_H-M   'P 1'
#
loop_
_entity.id
_entity.type
_entity.pdbx_description
1 polymer ?
#
loop_
_entity_poly.entity_id
_entity_poly.type
_entity_poly.pdbx_seq_one_letter_code
_entity_poly.pdbx_strand_id
1 'polypeptide(L)' 'MENTHTESSELSNGFYIAFYLLLLLVLGIFGDLLVFIVGLLAVSITFAAYFTSKYSADDHH' A
#
# COMPACT_ATOMS: atom_id res chain seq x y z
N MET A 1 23.74 24.94 8.05
CA MET A 1 23.52 23.57 7.56
C MET A 1 22.22 23.61 6.78
N GLU A 2 22.31 23.45 5.46
CA GLU A 2 21.15 23.38 4.59
C GLU A 2 20.66 21.92 4.63
N ASN A 3 19.52 21.68 5.27
CA ASN A 3 18.94 20.34 5.37
C ASN A 3 18.32 20.05 4.00
N THR A 4 19.08 19.41 3.12
CA THR A 4 18.59 18.88 1.86
C THR A 4 17.58 17.78 2.19
N HIS A 5 16.31 18.16 2.30
CA HIS A 5 15.20 17.22 2.20
C HIS A 5 15.33 16.59 0.81
N THR A 6 15.89 15.40 0.74
CA THR A 6 15.65 14.48 -0.38
C THR A 6 14.14 14.32 -0.44
N GLU A 7 13.51 15.05 -1.36
CA GLU A 7 12.12 14.86 -1.75
C GLU A 7 12.06 13.42 -2.25
N SER A 8 11.69 12.49 -1.36
CA SER A 8 11.39 11.13 -1.73
C SER A 8 10.23 11.27 -2.70
N SER A 9 10.51 11.09 -3.99
CA SER A 9 9.50 11.06 -5.05
C SER A 9 8.62 9.84 -4.78
N GLU A 10 7.69 9.99 -3.84
CA GLU A 10 6.68 9.01 -3.56
C GLU A 10 5.92 8.80 -4.86
N LEU A 11 5.89 7.54 -5.33
CA LEU A 11 5.12 7.20 -6.52
C LEU A 11 3.68 7.68 -6.34
N SER A 12 3.06 8.13 -7.43
CA SER A 12 1.68 8.63 -7.38
C SER A 12 0.78 7.61 -6.69
N ASN A 13 -0.15 8.07 -5.86
CA ASN A 13 -1.09 7.21 -5.13
C ASN A 13 -1.83 6.24 -6.07
N GLY A 14 -2.09 6.68 -7.32
CA GLY A 14 -2.68 5.84 -8.36
C GLY A 14 -1.82 4.64 -8.78
N PHE A 15 -0.49 4.75 -8.73
CA PHE A 15 0.42 3.64 -9.00
C PHE A 15 0.32 2.57 -7.91
N TYR A 16 0.28 2.96 -6.64
CA TYR A 16 0.12 2.02 -5.53
C TYR A 16 -1.21 1.27 -5.59
N ILE A 17 -2.30 1.94 -5.97
CA ILE A 17 -3.62 1.33 -6.14
C ILE A 17 -3.62 0.34 -7.32
N ALA A 18 -3.05 0.72 -8.47
CA ALA A 18 -2.95 -0.16 -9.63
C ALA A 18 -2.11 -1.41 -9.32
N PHE A 19 -1.01 -1.25 -8.59
CA PHE A 19 -0.14 -2.36 -8.19
C PHE A 19 -0.83 -3.30 -7.20
N TYR A 20 -1.61 -2.76 -6.24
CA TYR A 20 -2.44 -3.54 -5.33
C TYR A 20 -3.43 -4.44 -6.08
N LEU A 21 -4.15 -3.90 -7.06
CA LEU A 21 -5.12 -4.66 -7.87
C LEU A 21 -4.44 -5.74 -8.71
N LEU A 22 -3.24 -5.46 -9.25
CA LEU A 22 -2.46 -6.44 -10.00
C LEU A 22 -1.99 -7.60 -9.12
N LEU A 23 -1.52 -7.32 -7.91
CA LEU A 23 -1.16 -8.36 -6.94
C LEU A 23 -2.38 -9.23 -6.58
N LEU A 24 -3.54 -8.60 -6.38
CA LEU A 24 -4.80 -9.32 -6.11
C LEU A 24 -5.21 -10.24 -7.28
N LEU A 25 -5.06 -9.76 -8.51
CA LEU A 25 -5.34 -10.53 -9.72
C LEU A 25 -4.43 -11.75 -9.82
N VAL A 26 -3.10 -11.56 -9.64
CA VAL A 26 -2.13 -12.66 -9.66
C VAL A 26 -2.44 -13.68 -8.57
N LEU A 27 -2.78 -13.20 -7.36
CA LEU A 27 -3.15 -14.06 -6.25
C LEU A 27 -4.45 -14.85 -6.54
N GLY A 28 -5.42 -14.26 -7.21
CA GLY A 28 -6.66 -14.94 -7.60
C GLY A 28 -6.51 -15.96 -8.74
N ILE A 29 -5.53 -15.76 -9.63
CA ILE A 29 -5.26 -16.68 -10.75
C ILE A 29 -4.39 -17.87 -10.30
N PHE A 30 -3.40 -17.63 -9.43
CA PHE A 30 -2.38 -18.64 -9.07
C PHE A 30 -2.48 -19.14 -7.62
N GLY A 31 -3.26 -18.50 -6.76
CA GLY A 31 -3.41 -18.90 -5.37
C GLY A 31 -4.43 -20.02 -5.19
N ASP A 32 -4.03 -21.08 -4.49
CA ASP A 32 -5.00 -21.95 -3.80
C ASP A 32 -5.79 -21.11 -2.78
N LEU A 33 -7.02 -21.53 -2.45
CA LEU A 33 -7.98 -20.75 -1.66
C LEU A 33 -7.37 -20.23 -0.34
N LEU A 34 -6.51 -21.03 0.30
CA LEU A 34 -5.80 -20.61 1.52
C LEU A 34 -4.75 -19.50 1.26
N VAL A 35 -3.98 -19.61 0.19
CA VAL A 35 -2.97 -18.61 -0.19
C VAL A 35 -3.66 -17.30 -0.61
N PHE A 36 -4.81 -17.40 -1.27
CA PHE A 36 -5.63 -16.25 -1.62
C PHE A 36 -6.16 -15.52 -0.38
N ILE A 37 -6.74 -16.24 0.58
CA ILE A 37 -7.29 -15.65 1.80
C ILE A 37 -6.19 -14.99 2.65
N VAL A 38 -5.06 -15.67 2.86
CA VAL A 38 -3.95 -15.14 3.67
C VAL A 38 -3.30 -13.93 2.99
N GLY A 39 -3.06 -14.01 1.67
CA GLY A 39 -2.51 -12.88 0.92
C GLY A 39 -3.46 -11.69 0.89
N LEU A 40 -4.76 -11.91 0.69
CA LEU A 40 -5.75 -10.82 0.70
C LEU A 40 -5.79 -10.12 2.06
N LEU A 41 -5.76 -10.86 3.17
CA LEU A 41 -5.69 -10.28 4.52
C LEU A 41 -4.41 -9.48 4.73
N ALA A 42 -3.24 -10.03 4.39
CA ALA A 42 -1.96 -9.35 4.59
C ALA A 42 -1.87 -8.03 3.79
N VAL A 43 -2.30 -8.05 2.52
CA VAL A 43 -2.27 -6.87 1.66
C VAL A 43 -3.31 -5.84 2.12
N SER A 44 -4.51 -6.26 2.53
CA SER A 44 -5.53 -5.35 3.06
C SER A 44 -5.11 -4.66 4.35
N ILE A 45 -4.49 -5.39 5.28
CA ILE A 45 -3.97 -4.82 6.54
C ILE A 45 -2.86 -3.80 6.25
N THR A 46 -1.92 -4.15 5.36
CA THR A 46 -0.82 -3.25 4.98
C THR A 46 -1.35 -1.98 4.33
N PHE A 47 -2.33 -2.11 3.42
CA PHE A 47 -2.98 -0.98 2.76
C PHE A 47 -3.73 -0.09 3.75
N ALA A 48 -4.52 -0.68 4.65
CA ALA A 48 -5.24 0.06 5.69
C ALA A 48 -4.29 0.78 6.66
N ALA A 49 -3.21 0.12 7.09
CA ALA A 49 -2.20 0.73 7.94
C ALA A 49 -1.48 1.89 7.24
N TYR A 50 -1.15 1.75 5.96
CA TYR A 50 -0.53 2.83 5.17
C TYR A 50 -1.48 4.03 5.05
N PHE A 51 -2.73 3.82 4.66
CA PHE A 51 -3.71 4.90 4.54
C PHE A 51 -4.04 5.56 5.89
N THR A 52 -4.19 4.78 6.96
CA THR A 52 -4.44 5.36 8.29
C THR A 52 -3.25 6.17 8.78
N SER A 53 -2.02 5.72 8.52
CA SER A 53 -0.81 6.46 8.90
C SER A 53 -0.66 7.78 8.13
N LYS A 54 -1.08 7.81 6.85
CA LYS A 54 -1.08 9.05 6.05
C LYS A 54 -2.18 10.02 6.50
N TYR A 55 -3.33 9.53 6.93
CA TYR A 55 -4.43 10.37 7.41
C TYR A 55 -4.17 10.97 8.80
N SER A 56 -3.48 10.23 9.69
CA SER A 56 -3.12 10.73 11.03
C SER A 56 -2.00 11.78 11.03
N ALA A 57 -1.28 11.96 9.92
CA ALA A 57 -0.25 12.99 9.80
C ALA A 57 -0.81 14.39 9.47
N ASP A 58 -2.08 14.48 9.07
CA ASP A 58 -2.75 15.74 8.68
C ASP A 58 -3.46 16.43 9.86
N ASP A 59 -3.56 15.76 11.02
CA ASP A 59 -4.24 16.26 12.23
C ASP A 59 -3.26 16.91 13.24
N HIS A 60 -2.02 17.18 12.80
CA HIS A 60 -1.01 17.91 13.54
C HIS A 60 -0.68 19.24 12.85
N HIS A 61 -1.61 20.19 12.97
CA HIS A 61 -1.37 21.62 12.74
C HIS A 61 -1.96 22.45 13.88
#